data_AF-A0A933WMB9-F1
#
_entry.id   AF-A0A933WMB9-F1
#
_cell.length_a   1.000
_cell.length_b   1.000
_cell.length_c   1.000
_cell.angle_alpha   90.00
_cell.angle_beta   90.00
_cell.angle_gamma   90.00
#
_symmetry.space_group_name_H-M   'P 1'
#
loop_
_entity.id
_entity.type
_entity.pdbx_description
1 polymer ?
#
loop_
_entity_poly.entity_id
_entity_poly.type
_entity_poly.pdbx_seq_one_letter_code
_entity_poly.pdbx_strand_id
1 'polypeptide(L)'
;MKMQKKDDKQARQDFEVRQGRQMLAVAIALFLVLFLAVIYKRPDRFGEFSKDTIFGLQALIIAAFVGFSALNWRCPSCKKYLGKDIHKRMCRKCGTRLR
;
A
#
# COMPACT_ATOMS: atom_id res chain seq x y z
N MET A 1 -29.57 2.13 17.79
CA MET A 1 -29.45 1.88 16.32
C MET A 1 -28.88 3.05 15.49
N LYS A 2 -29.17 4.34 15.79
CA LYS A 2 -28.62 5.49 15.03
C LYS A 2 -27.10 5.67 15.16
N MET A 3 -26.53 5.39 16.35
CA MET A 3 -25.09 5.51 16.62
C MET A 3 -24.26 4.54 15.77
N GLN A 4 -24.63 3.26 15.78
CA GLN A 4 -23.92 2.19 15.05
C GLN A 4 -23.90 2.40 13.52
N LYS A 5 -24.95 3.00 12.94
CA LYS A 5 -24.97 3.36 11.50
C LYS A 5 -23.99 4.48 11.17
N LYS A 6 -23.73 5.40 12.10
CA LYS A 6 -22.78 6.50 11.92
C LYS A 6 -21.34 6.00 11.96
N ASP A 7 -21.05 5.10 12.91
CA ASP A 7 -19.73 4.49 13.08
C ASP A 7 -19.36 3.61 11.88
N ASP A 8 -20.32 2.85 11.34
CA ASP A 8 -20.11 2.05 10.13
C ASP A 8 -19.85 2.93 8.89
N LYS A 9 -20.52 4.07 8.77
CA LYS A 9 -20.32 4.99 7.63
C LYS A 9 -18.93 5.61 7.67
N GLN A 10 -18.47 6.03 8.85
CA GLN A 10 -17.12 6.54 9.05
C GLN A 10 -16.06 5.47 8.79
N ALA A 11 -16.26 4.25 9.29
CA ALA A 11 -15.35 3.14 9.04
C ALA A 11 -15.22 2.79 7.55
N ARG A 12 -16.30 2.90 6.77
CA ARG A 12 -16.26 2.71 5.31
C ARG A 12 -15.47 3.80 4.61
N GLN A 13 -15.74 5.07 4.92
CA GLN A 13 -15.01 6.20 4.32
C GLN A 13 -13.51 6.12 4.62
N ASP A 14 -13.13 5.84 5.86
CA ASP A 14 -11.74 5.65 6.24
C ASP A 14 -11.09 4.46 5.51
N PHE A 15 -11.83 3.38 5.32
CA PHE A 15 -11.35 2.21 4.60
C PHE A 15 -11.12 2.52 3.12
N GLU A 16 -12.03 3.23 2.45
CA GLU A 16 -11.90 3.62 1.05
C GLU A 16 -10.67 4.51 0.82
N VAL A 17 -10.41 5.47 1.71
CA VAL A 17 -9.21 6.31 1.67
C VAL A 17 -7.93 5.46 1.84
N ARG A 18 -7.92 4.54 2.82
CA ARG A 18 -6.77 3.62 3.03
C ARG A 18 -6.55 2.69 1.84
N GLN A 19 -7.63 2.20 1.22
CA GLN A 19 -7.60 1.37 0.03
C GLN A 19 -7.05 2.12 -1.18
N GLY A 20 -7.51 3.36 -1.42
CA GLY A 20 -6.98 4.22 -2.47
C GLY A 20 -5.48 4.48 -2.30
N ARG A 21 -5.05 4.83 -1.09
CA ARG A 21 -3.63 5.02 -0.76
C ARG A 21 -2.80 3.74 -0.95
N GLN A 22 -3.34 2.58 -0.61
CA GLN A 22 -2.67 1.30 -0.81
C GLN A 22 -2.49 0.98 -2.31
N MET A 23 -3.54 1.20 -3.11
CA MET A 23 -3.48 1.02 -4.57
C MET A 23 -2.47 1.97 -5.21
N LEU A 24 -2.48 3.24 -4.82
CA LEU A 24 -1.52 4.23 -5.29
C LEU A 24 -0.09 3.85 -4.89
N ALA A 25 0.12 3.40 -3.65
CA ALA A 25 1.43 2.94 -3.19
C ALA A 25 1.94 1.72 -3.98
N VAL A 26 1.08 0.76 -4.30
CA VAL A 26 1.43 -0.38 -5.19
C VAL A 26 1.84 0.12 -6.57
N ALA A 27 1.05 1.01 -7.17
CA ALA A 27 1.35 1.55 -8.49
C ALA A 27 2.69 2.30 -8.52
N ILE A 28 2.95 3.16 -7.53
CA ILE A 28 4.20 3.91 -7.41
C ILE A 28 5.39 2.96 -7.19
N ALA A 29 5.28 2.00 -6.28
CA ALA A 29 6.36 1.06 -6.01
C ALA A 29 6.72 0.23 -7.26
N LEU A 30 5.72 -0.28 -7.97
CA LEU A 30 5.93 -1.00 -9.23
C LEU A 30 6.55 -0.10 -10.30
N PHE A 31 6.04 1.12 -10.46
CA PHE A 31 6.60 2.09 -11.41
C PHE A 31 8.07 2.37 -11.13
N LEU A 32 8.44 2.67 -9.88
CA LEU A 32 9.81 2.98 -9.50
C LEU A 32 10.75 1.79 -9.70
N VAL A 33 10.33 0.58 -9.32
CA VAL A 33 11.15 -0.64 -9.51
C VAL A 33 11.40 -0.90 -11.00
N LEU A 34 10.37 -0.80 -11.84
CA LEU A 34 10.49 -0.95 -13.28
C LEU A 34 11.32 0.17 -13.91
N PHE A 35 11.15 1.40 -13.44
CA PHE A 35 11.91 2.56 -13.91
C PHE A 35 13.40 2.41 -13.62
N LEU A 36 13.79 1.92 -12.44
CA LEU A 36 15.19 1.59 -12.14
C LEU A 36 15.75 0.50 -13.07
N ALA A 37 14.95 -0.50 -13.42
CA ALA A 37 15.37 -1.52 -14.39
C ALA A 37 15.56 -0.94 -15.80
N VAL A 38 14.76 0.05 -16.19
CA VAL A 38 14.93 0.78 -17.46
C VAL A 38 16.20 1.62 -17.44
N ILE A 39 16.46 2.36 -16.35
CA ILE A 39 17.69 3.14 -16.17
C ILE A 39 18.92 2.25 -16.31
N TYR A 40 18.94 1.11 -15.61
CA TYR A 40 20.06 0.16 -15.68
C TYR A 40 20.32 -0.38 -17.09
N LYS A 41 19.26 -0.56 -17.90
CA LYS A 41 19.39 -1.05 -19.29
C LYS A 41 19.74 0.03 -20.31
N ARG A 42 19.70 1.31 -19.94
CA ARG A 42 19.90 2.46 -20.85
C ARG A 42 20.98 3.41 -20.32
N PRO A 43 22.23 2.93 -20.14
CA PRO A 43 23.33 3.76 -19.67
C PRO A 43 23.63 4.93 -20.62
N ASP A 44 23.32 4.78 -21.92
CA ASP A 44 23.43 5.81 -22.96
C ASP A 44 22.61 7.08 -22.67
N ARG A 45 21.51 6.97 -21.92
CA ARG A 45 20.63 8.12 -21.61
C ARG A 45 20.71 8.60 -20.17
N PHE A 46 20.99 7.69 -19.24
CA PHE A 46 20.90 7.97 -17.80
C PHE A 46 22.25 7.95 -17.09
N GLY A 47 23.33 7.55 -17.78
CA GLY A 47 24.65 7.33 -17.19
C GLY A 47 24.82 5.91 -16.66
N GLU A 48 26.06 5.56 -16.36
CA GLU A 48 26.40 4.25 -15.80
C GLU A 48 26.12 4.22 -14.30
N PHE A 49 25.21 3.33 -13.89
CA PHE A 49 24.96 3.04 -12.49
C PHE A 49 25.49 1.65 -12.15
N SER A 50 26.14 1.53 -10.99
CA SER A 50 26.57 0.23 -10.49
C SER A 50 25.35 -0.66 -10.20
N LYS A 51 25.53 -1.97 -10.38
CA LYS A 51 24.51 -2.97 -10.04
C LYS A 51 24.09 -2.87 -8.57
N ASP A 52 25.06 -2.63 -7.68
CA ASP A 52 24.81 -2.53 -6.24
C ASP A 52 23.96 -1.29 -5.90
N THR A 53 24.18 -0.17 -6.58
CA THR A 53 23.35 1.04 -6.43
C THR A 53 21.90 0.77 -6.83
N ILE A 54 21.67 0.16 -8.00
CA ILE A 54 20.31 -0.16 -8.48
C ILE A 54 19.62 -1.14 -7.53
N PHE A 55 20.33 -2.20 -7.11
CA PHE A 55 19.79 -3.18 -6.19
C PHE A 55 19.46 -2.57 -4.82
N GLY A 56 20.34 -1.71 -4.29
CA GLY A 56 20.11 -0.98 -3.04
C GLY A 56 18.88 -0.09 -3.10
N LEU A 57 18.68 0.64 -4.19
CA LEU A 57 17.48 1.46 -4.39
C LEU A 57 16.20 0.62 -4.49
N GLN A 58 16.23 -0.51 -5.20
CA GLN A 58 15.09 -1.43 -5.27
C GLN A 58 14.73 -1.99 -3.89
N ALA A 59 15.73 -2.43 -3.13
CA ALA A 59 15.53 -2.92 -1.77
C ALA A 59 14.91 -1.83 -0.87
N LEU A 60 15.40 -0.58 -0.97
CA LEU A 60 14.87 0.55 -0.22
C LEU A 60 13.40 0.84 -0.57
N ILE A 61 13.05 0.84 -1.86
CA ILE A 61 11.66 1.05 -2.32
C ILE A 61 10.74 -0.05 -1.78
N ILE A 62 11.17 -1.31 -1.87
CA ILE A 62 10.39 -2.45 -1.37
C ILE A 62 10.19 -2.34 0.15
N ALA A 63 11.26 -2.03 0.90
CA ALA A 63 11.19 -1.86 2.34
C ALA A 63 10.24 -0.71 2.73
N ALA A 64 10.33 0.43 2.05
CA ALA A 64 9.44 1.57 2.27
C ALA A 64 7.97 1.21 1.97
N PHE A 65 7.70 0.50 0.87
CA PHE A 65 6.36 0.03 0.52
C PHE A 65 5.79 -0.94 1.56
N VAL A 66 6.60 -1.91 2.02
CA VAL A 66 6.18 -2.88 3.04
C VAL A 66 5.88 -2.17 4.37
N GLY A 67 6.76 -1.26 4.82
CA GLY A 67 6.55 -0.48 6.03
C GLY A 67 5.29 0.38 5.97
N PHE A 68 5.11 1.12 4.87
CA PHE A 68 3.89 1.87 4.60
C PHE A 68 2.64 0.98 4.66
N SER A 69 2.68 -0.17 3.98
CA SER A 69 1.55 -1.11 3.93
C SER A 69 1.21 -1.66 5.30
N ALA A 70 2.20 -1.99 6.13
CA ALA A 70 1.99 -2.49 7.49
C ALA A 70 1.26 -1.47 8.39
N LEU A 71 1.54 -0.18 8.20
CA LEU A 71 0.91 0.91 8.96
C LEU A 71 -0.46 1.30 8.40
N ASN A 72 -0.58 1.42 7.08
CA ASN A 72 -1.80 1.85 6.40
C ASN A 72 -2.89 0.77 6.41
N TRP A 73 -2.52 -0.50 6.19
CA TRP A 73 -3.42 -1.64 5.95
C TRP A 73 -3.99 -2.28 7.22
N ARG A 74 -4.65 -1.45 8.03
CA ARG A 74 -5.25 -1.83 9.32
C ARG A 74 -6.71 -1.42 9.36
N CYS A 75 -7.54 -2.21 10.05
CA CYS A 75 -8.96 -1.93 10.19
C CYS A 75 -9.17 -0.56 10.88
N PRO A 76 -10.01 0.35 10.35
CA PRO A 76 -10.21 1.66 10.97
C PRO A 76 -10.84 1.58 12.35
N SER A 77 -11.67 0.56 12.61
CA SER A 77 -12.31 0.33 13.91
C SER A 77 -11.36 -0.35 14.93
N CYS A 78 -10.94 -1.59 14.68
CA CYS A 78 -10.15 -2.35 15.66
C CYS A 78 -8.63 -2.22 15.53
N LYS A 79 -8.12 -1.49 14.52
CA LYS A 79 -6.70 -1.32 14.21
C LYS A 79 -5.91 -2.62 14.01
N LYS A 80 -6.56 -3.77 13.83
CA LYS A 80 -5.90 -5.04 13.49
C LYS A 80 -5.61 -5.12 11.99
N TYR A 81 -4.54 -5.84 11.62
CA TYR A 81 -4.17 -6.05 10.22
C TYR A 81 -5.31 -6.70 9.44
N LEU A 82 -5.59 -6.18 8.24
CA LEU A 82 -6.74 -6.62 7.46
C LEU A 82 -6.50 -7.96 6.75
N GLY A 83 -5.26 -8.34 6.47
CA GLY A 83 -4.91 -9.51 5.66
C GLY A 83 -4.61 -9.14 4.20
N LYS A 84 -4.41 -10.14 3.34
CA LYS A 84 -3.93 -9.95 1.96
C LYS A 84 -4.98 -9.44 0.97
N ASP A 85 -6.26 -9.65 1.26
CA ASP A 85 -7.35 -9.27 0.36
C ASP A 85 -7.65 -7.76 0.47
N ILE A 86 -7.52 -7.07 -0.67
CA ILE A 86 -7.71 -5.62 -0.78
C ILE A 86 -9.20 -5.22 -0.88
N HIS A 87 -10.08 -6.12 -1.34
CA HIS A 87 -11.50 -5.85 -1.57
C HIS A 87 -12.39 -6.39 -0.45
N LYS A 88 -11.95 -6.23 0.80
CA LYS A 88 -12.70 -6.70 1.97
C LYS A 88 -14.02 -5.97 2.15
N ARG A 89 -15.09 -6.75 2.23
CA ARG A 89 -16.42 -6.24 2.63
C ARG A 89 -16.57 -6.09 4.14
N MET A 90 -15.87 -6.92 4.92
CA MET A 90 -15.97 -6.96 6.38
C MET A 90 -14.64 -7.30 7.05
N CYS A 91 -14.38 -6.73 8.23
CA CYS A 91 -13.24 -7.10 9.04
C CYS A 91 -13.47 -8.45 9.73
N ARG A 92 -12.64 -9.45 9.44
CA ARG A 92 -12.69 -10.78 10.09
C ARG A 92 -12.34 -10.78 11.58
N LYS A 93 -11.85 -9.66 12.12
CA LYS A 93 -11.42 -9.56 13.52
C LYS A 93 -12.44 -8.89 14.44
N CYS A 94 -13.23 -7.94 13.93
CA CYS A 94 -14.22 -7.20 14.71
C CYS A 94 -15.61 -7.12 14.07
N GLY A 95 -15.82 -7.67 12.86
CA GLY A 95 -17.11 -7.68 12.18
C GLY A 95 -17.52 -6.36 11.53
N THR A 96 -16.74 -5.27 11.69
CA THR A 96 -17.07 -3.98 11.08
C THR A 96 -17.19 -4.11 9.56
N ARG A 97 -18.28 -3.56 9.01
CA ARG A 97 -18.52 -3.55 7.58
C ARG A 97 -17.71 -2.43 6.92
N LEU A 98 -16.82 -2.82 6.00
CA LEU A 98 -15.91 -1.95 5.27
C LEU A 98 -16.46 -1.55 3.90
N ARG A 99 -17.42 -2.32 3.37
CA ARG A 99 -18.16 -2.03 2.12
C ARG A 99 -19.60 -2.55 2.19
#